data_AF-A0A6J4Q9E4-F1
#
_entry.id   AF-A0A6J4Q9E4-F1
#
_cell.length_a   1.000
_cell.length_b   1.000
_cell.length_c   1.000
_cell.angle_alpha   90.00
_cell.angle_beta   90.00
_cell.angle_gamma   90.00
#
_symmetry.space_group_name_H-M   'P 1'
#
loop_
_entity.id
_entity.type
_entity.pdbx_description
1 polymer ?
#
loop_
_entity_poly.entity_id
_entity_poly.type
_entity_poly.pdbx_seq_one_letter_code
_entity_poly.pdbx_strand_id
1 'polypeptide(L)'
;GSPNSHGFVNPRDIEELWRDEFDWAYREMDYATYCLTIHPDVSGRPQVLLMLERLIDYINGHDGIRWATMEEIADDFVQRYPRSQPNHDPGVNMYGIETPAADGASGGGQGTAVSADESGSAPS
;
A
#
# COMPACT_ATOMS: atom_id res chain seq x y z
N GLY A 1 5.11 -25.59 19.32
CA GLY A 1 4.37 -24.32 19.14
C GLY A 1 5.36 -23.29 18.65
N SER A 2 5.04 -22.61 17.56
CA SER A 2 5.84 -21.50 17.02
C SER A 2 5.79 -20.31 18.00
N PRO A 3 6.94 -19.80 18.49
CA PRO A 3 7.01 -18.70 19.49
C PRO A 3 6.36 -17.39 19.03
N ASN A 4 6.15 -17.26 17.73
CA ASN A 4 5.60 -16.12 17.01
C ASN A 4 4.09 -16.26 16.72
N SER A 5 3.46 -17.35 17.17
CA SER A 5 2.02 -17.55 17.05
C SER A 5 1.30 -16.99 18.28
N HIS A 6 1.08 -15.68 18.28
CA HIS A 6 0.26 -14.95 19.26
C HIS A 6 -1.25 -15.23 19.09
N GLY A 7 -1.65 -16.49 18.91
CA GLY A 7 -3.04 -16.89 18.60
C GLY A 7 -4.08 -16.58 19.70
N PHE A 8 -3.68 -15.86 20.75
CA PHE A 8 -4.46 -15.57 21.96
C PHE A 8 -4.35 -14.11 22.43
N VAL A 9 -3.91 -13.16 21.59
CA VAL A 9 -3.97 -11.74 21.96
C VAL A 9 -5.43 -11.27 21.93
N ASN A 10 -5.83 -10.49 22.93
CA ASN A 10 -7.19 -9.97 23.04
C ASN A 10 -7.48 -9.04 21.86
N PRO A 11 -8.56 -9.26 21.08
CA PRO A 11 -8.91 -8.38 19.98
C PRO A 11 -9.06 -6.90 20.36
N ARG A 12 -9.38 -6.59 21.62
CA ARG A 12 -9.44 -5.19 22.07
C ARG A 12 -8.07 -4.51 22.10
N ASP A 13 -7.02 -5.23 22.45
CA ASP A 13 -5.65 -4.69 22.48
C ASP A 13 -5.16 -4.47 21.05
N ILE A 14 -5.56 -5.35 20.11
CA ILE A 14 -5.29 -5.17 18.68
C ILE A 14 -6.05 -3.97 18.10
N GLU A 15 -7.31 -3.79 18.50
CA GLU A 15 -8.12 -2.64 18.11
C GLU A 15 -7.47 -1.32 18.51
N GLU A 16 -6.99 -1.23 19.75
CA GLU A 16 -6.28 -0.05 20.26
C GLU A 16 -5.02 0.24 19.43
N LEU A 17 -4.20 -0.79 19.17
CA LEU A 17 -3.00 -0.64 18.35
C LEU A 17 -3.31 -0.16 16.93
N TRP A 18 -4.36 -0.70 16.29
CA TRP A 18 -4.76 -0.29 14.93
C TRP A 18 -5.33 1.13 14.91
N ARG A 19 -6.07 1.55 15.95
CA ARG A 19 -6.52 2.93 16.09
C ARG A 19 -5.35 3.90 16.27
N ASP A 20 -4.37 3.57 17.11
CA ASP A 20 -3.21 4.43 17.34
C ASP A 20 -2.38 4.65 16.06
N GLU A 21 -2.21 3.59 15.26
CA GLU A 21 -1.53 3.68 13.96
C GLU A 21 -2.30 4.60 12.99
N PHE A 22 -3.63 4.42 12.91
CA PHE A 22 -4.48 5.28 12.11
C PHE A 22 -4.44 6.74 12.58
N ASP A 23 -4.58 6.99 13.88
CA ASP A 23 -4.60 8.34 14.47
C ASP A 23 -3.28 9.08 14.22
N TRP A 24 -2.16 8.38 14.33
CA TRP A 24 -0.86 8.97 14.03
C TRP A 24 -0.75 9.34 12.55
N ALA A 25 -1.11 8.42 11.64
CA ALA A 25 -1.08 8.70 10.20
C ALA A 25 -2.04 9.84 9.83
N TYR A 26 -3.27 9.83 10.35
CA TYR A 26 -4.30 10.84 10.08
C TYR A 26 -3.88 12.23 10.56
N ARG A 27 -3.18 12.32 11.70
CA ARG A 27 -2.73 13.59 12.28
C ARG A 27 -1.48 14.17 11.59
N GLU A 28 -0.59 13.31 11.10
CA GLU A 28 0.73 13.72 10.59
C GLU A 28 0.81 13.81 9.06
N MET A 29 -0.12 13.17 8.33
CA MET A 29 -0.05 13.04 6.88
C MET A 29 -1.29 13.61 6.18
N ASP A 30 -1.09 14.56 5.26
CA ASP A 30 -2.16 15.07 4.39
C ASP A 30 -2.60 14.04 3.33
N TYR A 31 -1.72 13.07 3.00
CA TYR A 31 -1.96 11.99 2.07
C TYR A 31 -1.28 10.72 2.57
N ALA A 32 -2.06 9.69 2.86
CA ALA A 32 -1.58 8.39 3.32
C ALA A 32 -2.48 7.26 2.82
N THR A 33 -1.92 6.06 2.77
CA THR A 33 -2.70 4.83 2.60
C THR A 33 -2.58 4.00 3.87
N TYR A 34 -3.71 3.71 4.52
CA TYR A 34 -3.78 2.85 5.70
C TYR A 34 -4.36 1.49 5.30
N CYS A 35 -3.52 0.45 5.29
CA CYS A 35 -3.86 -0.87 4.76
C CYS A 35 -3.97 -1.93 5.87
N LEU A 36 -5.17 -2.47 6.07
CA LEU A 36 -5.41 -3.59 6.99
C LEU A 36 -5.26 -4.93 6.27
N THR A 37 -4.34 -5.77 6.72
CA THR A 37 -4.24 -7.17 6.25
C THR A 37 -5.00 -8.09 7.18
N ILE A 38 -6.05 -8.75 6.67
CA ILE A 38 -6.89 -9.68 7.41
C ILE A 38 -6.88 -11.07 6.76
N HIS A 39 -7.11 -12.11 7.58
CA HIS A 39 -7.21 -13.49 7.11
C HIS A 39 -8.54 -14.09 7.58
N PRO A 40 -9.30 -14.81 6.73
CA PRO A 40 -10.61 -15.34 7.10
C PRO A 40 -10.54 -16.28 8.32
N ASP A 41 -9.47 -17.07 8.46
CA ASP A 41 -9.26 -18.00 9.58
C ASP A 41 -9.19 -17.33 10.96
N VAL A 42 -8.84 -16.04 10.99
CA VAL A 42 -8.69 -15.22 12.20
C VAL A 42 -9.80 -14.18 12.29
N SER A 43 -9.93 -13.34 11.26
CA SER A 43 -10.85 -12.21 11.21
C SER A 43 -12.32 -12.62 11.03
N GLY A 44 -12.59 -13.85 10.57
CA GLY A 44 -13.94 -14.40 10.51
C GLY A 44 -14.49 -14.85 11.86
N ARG A 45 -13.69 -14.81 12.95
CA ARG A 45 -14.16 -15.20 14.29
C ARG A 45 -15.04 -14.10 14.89
N PRO A 46 -16.16 -14.43 15.58
CA PRO A 46 -17.14 -13.43 16.02
C PRO A 46 -16.55 -12.25 16.83
N GLN A 47 -15.60 -12.51 17.73
CA GLN A 47 -14.95 -11.47 18.53
C GLN A 47 -14.10 -10.50 17.70
N VAL A 48 -13.54 -10.96 16.58
CA VAL A 48 -12.76 -10.14 15.66
C VAL A 48 -13.67 -9.41 14.67
N LEU A 49 -14.78 -10.02 14.25
CA LEU A 49 -15.81 -9.33 13.46
C LEU A 49 -16.34 -8.10 14.20
N LEU A 50 -16.72 -8.25 15.48
CA LEU A 50 -17.16 -7.12 16.31
C LEU A 50 -16.07 -6.04 16.48
N MET A 51 -14.80 -6.44 16.48
CA MET A 51 -13.67 -5.52 16.53
C MET A 51 -13.53 -4.73 15.23
N LEU A 52 -13.63 -5.41 14.08
CA LEU A 52 -13.58 -4.78 12.76
C LEU A 52 -14.75 -3.82 12.55
N GLU A 53 -15.97 -4.17 12.99
CA GLU A 53 -17.13 -3.26 12.95
C GLU A 53 -16.84 -1.95 13.69
N ARG A 54 -16.36 -2.02 14.94
CA ARG A 54 -16.00 -0.82 15.73
C ARG A 54 -14.88 0.00 15.10
N LEU A 55 -13.89 -0.65 14.50
CA LEU A 55 -12.78 0.04 13.85
C LEU A 55 -13.22 0.74 12.57
N ILE A 56 -14.04 0.08 11.74
CA ILE A 56 -14.58 0.67 10.52
C ILE A 56 -15.47 1.87 10.88
N ASP A 57 -16.33 1.74 11.90
CA ASP A 57 -17.15 2.85 12.39
C ASP A 57 -16.30 4.02 12.91
N TYR A 58 -15.20 3.73 13.62
CA TYR A 58 -14.25 4.74 14.07
C TYR A 58 -13.60 5.49 12.91
N ILE A 59 -13.05 4.76 11.93
CA ILE A 59 -12.41 5.33 10.74
C ILE A 59 -13.42 6.18 9.95
N ASN A 60 -14.64 5.69 9.75
CA ASN A 60 -15.70 6.43 9.05
C ASN A 60 -16.14 7.72 9.77
N GLY A 61 -15.79 7.89 11.04
CA GLY A 61 -16.02 9.13 11.79
C GLY A 61 -15.06 10.27 11.45
N HIS A 62 -14.05 10.04 10.59
CA HIS A 62 -13.05 11.03 10.21
C HIS A 62 -13.31 11.59 8.81
N ASP A 63 -13.08 12.90 8.65
CA ASP A 63 -13.22 13.57 7.35
C ASP A 63 -12.08 13.18 6.40
N GLY A 64 -12.38 13.13 5.10
CA GLY A 64 -11.37 12.87 4.06
C GLY A 64 -11.05 11.38 3.83
N ILE A 65 -11.73 10.47 4.53
CA ILE A 65 -11.54 9.03 4.34
C ILE A 65 -12.16 8.55 3.02
N ARG A 66 -11.36 7.79 2.26
CA ARG A 66 -11.79 7.08 1.06
C ARG A 66 -11.39 5.61 1.16
N TRP A 67 -12.38 4.73 1.19
CA TRP A 67 -12.15 3.29 1.00
C TRP A 67 -11.84 3.02 -0.46
N ALA A 68 -10.80 2.23 -0.71
CA ALA A 68 -10.31 1.94 -2.05
C ALA A 68 -9.78 0.52 -2.15
N THR A 69 -9.76 -0.03 -3.36
CA THR A 69 -9.01 -1.25 -3.65
C THR A 69 -7.51 -0.95 -3.75
N MET A 70 -6.68 -1.98 -3.62
CA MET A 70 -5.22 -1.85 -3.82
C MET A 70 -4.87 -1.39 -5.25
N GLU A 71 -5.70 -1.75 -6.23
CA GLU A 71 -5.56 -1.29 -7.63
C GLU A 71 -5.80 0.23 -7.73
N GLU A 72 -6.88 0.74 -7.17
CA GLU A 72 -7.17 2.17 -7.16
C GLU A 72 -6.12 2.99 -6.40
N ILE A 73 -5.52 2.42 -5.35
CA ILE A 73 -4.41 3.03 -4.63
C ILE A 73 -3.16 3.08 -5.51
N ALA A 74 -2.84 2.00 -6.22
CA ALA A 74 -1.70 1.94 -7.13
C ALA A 74 -1.85 2.94 -8.28
N ASP A 75 -3.06 3.04 -8.84
CA ASP A 75 -3.39 4.00 -9.89
C ASP A 75 -3.28 5.45 -9.41
N ASP A 76 -3.86 5.80 -8.24
CA ASP A 76 -3.71 7.16 -7.66
C ASP A 76 -2.23 7.49 -7.41
N PHE A 77 -1.46 6.54 -6.88
CA PHE A 77 -0.04 6.74 -6.60
C PHE A 77 0.77 7.03 -7.87
N VAL A 78 0.60 6.23 -8.93
CA VAL A 78 1.32 6.44 -10.21
C VAL A 78 0.91 7.76 -10.87
N GLN A 79 -0.37 8.14 -10.77
CA GLN A 79 -0.84 9.40 -11.30
C GLN A 79 -0.28 10.60 -10.53
N ARG A 80 -0.25 10.53 -9.20
CA ARG A 80 0.22 11.59 -8.29
C ARG A 80 1.74 11.74 -8.31
N TYR A 81 2.45 10.62 -8.44
CA TYR A 81 3.91 10.53 -8.51
C TYR A 81 4.33 9.75 -9.76
N PRO A 82 4.43 10.41 -10.93
CA PRO A 82 4.82 9.73 -12.16
C PRO A 82 6.31 9.34 -12.22
N ARG A 83 6.59 8.16 -12.80
CA ARG A 83 7.94 7.60 -13.03
C ARG A 83 8.94 8.54 -13.68
N SER A 84 8.47 9.45 -14.50
CA SER A 84 9.27 10.41 -15.25
C SER A 84 9.72 11.64 -14.44
N GLN A 85 9.24 11.80 -13.20
CA GLN A 85 9.67 12.90 -12.34
C GLN A 85 11.11 12.68 -11.83
N PRO A 86 11.92 13.76 -11.67
CA PRO A 86 13.33 13.66 -11.28
C PRO A 86 13.63 12.94 -9.95
N ASN A 87 12.62 12.63 -9.14
CA ASN A 87 12.74 12.00 -7.81
C ASN A 87 11.77 10.81 -7.63
N HIS A 88 11.34 10.15 -8.72
CA HIS A 88 10.37 9.04 -8.61
C HIS A 88 10.89 7.82 -7.84
N ASP A 89 12.22 7.70 -7.74
CA ASP A 89 12.85 6.78 -6.81
C ASP A 89 13.88 7.59 -6.02
N PRO A 90 13.49 8.24 -4.90
CA PRO A 90 14.39 9.12 -4.17
C PRO A 90 15.50 8.37 -3.44
N GLY A 91 15.61 7.04 -3.59
CA GLY A 91 16.43 6.24 -2.70
C GLY A 91 15.99 6.49 -1.26
N VAL A 92 14.69 6.66 -1.01
CA VAL A 92 14.09 6.85 0.32
C VAL A 92 12.89 5.92 0.41
N ASN A 93 12.88 5.00 1.36
CA ASN A 93 11.79 4.05 1.53
C ASN A 93 10.57 4.70 2.23
N MET A 94 9.48 3.93 2.35
CA MET A 94 8.21 4.31 2.99
C MET A 94 8.35 4.98 4.37
N TYR A 95 9.48 4.80 5.05
CA TYR A 95 9.76 5.36 6.38
C TYR A 95 10.65 6.59 6.38
N GLY A 96 10.95 7.20 5.23
CA GLY A 96 11.85 8.34 5.15
C GLY A 96 13.33 7.98 5.35
N ILE A 97 13.68 6.69 5.27
CA ILE A 97 15.07 6.21 5.38
C ILE A 97 15.67 6.13 3.99
N GLU A 98 16.86 6.70 3.80
CA GLU A 98 17.61 6.56 2.57
C GLU A 98 17.85 5.06 2.26
N THR A 99 17.17 4.54 1.24
CA THR A 99 17.52 3.30 0.56
C THR A 99 18.81 3.55 -0.20
N PRO A 100 19.91 2.82 0.09
CA PRO A 100 21.10 2.90 -0.72
C PRO A 100 20.68 2.61 -2.17
N ALA A 101 20.99 3.54 -3.09
CA ALA A 101 20.92 3.23 -4.51
C ALA A 101 21.61 1.89 -4.71
N ALA A 102 20.96 0.96 -5.40
CA ALA A 102 21.60 -0.31 -5.71
C ALA A 102 22.89 -0.01 -6.50
N ASP A 103 24.03 -0.10 -5.81
CA ASP A 103 25.34 0.07 -6.43
C ASP A 103 25.48 -0.98 -7.54
N GLY A 104 25.37 -0.54 -8.79
CA GLY A 104 25.75 -1.34 -9.95
C GLY A 104 24.63 -1.67 -10.93
N ALA A 105 24.15 -0.66 -11.66
CA ALA A 105 23.61 -0.86 -13.01
C ALA A 105 24.18 0.17 -14.00
N SER A 106 25.50 0.36 -13.96
CA SER A 106 26.25 0.93 -15.08
C SER A 106 26.72 -0.22 -15.97
N GLY A 107 25.94 -0.56 -16.99
CA GLY A 107 26.32 -1.57 -17.97
C GLY A 107 25.37 -1.53 -19.16
N GLY A 108 25.81 -0.89 -20.25
CA GLY A 108 25.06 -0.79 -21.49
C GLY A 108 24.66 -2.15 -22.04
N GLY A 109 23.40 -2.26 -22.44
CA GLY A 109 22.86 -3.41 -23.16
C GLY A 109 21.69 -2.94 -24.00
N GLN A 110 21.87 -2.95 -25.31
CA GLN A 110 20.81 -2.68 -26.28
C GLN A 110 19.64 -3.64 -26.02
N GLY A 111 18.45 -3.08 -25.83
CA GLY A 111 17.18 -3.80 -25.75
C GLY A 111 16.14 -2.99 -26.48
N THR A 112 16.07 -3.19 -27.80
CA THR A 112 15.07 -2.68 -28.72
C THR A 112 13.65 -2.84 -28.16
N ALA A 113 12.96 -1.73 -27.89
CA ALA A 113 11.51 -1.71 -27.86
C ALA A 113 11.03 -1.58 -29.32
N VAL A 114 10.69 -2.72 -29.94
CA VAL A 114 9.98 -2.71 -31.23
C VAL A 114 8.52 -2.42 -30.91
N SER A 115 8.04 -1.23 -31.26
CA SER A 115 6.61 -0.97 -31.40
C SER A 115 6.12 -1.66 -32.67
N ALA A 116 5.30 -2.71 -32.53
CA ALA A 116 4.52 -3.20 -33.65
C ALA A 116 3.24 -2.34 -33.75
N ASP A 117 3.33 -1.29 -34.57
CA ASP A 117 2.16 -0.65 -35.16
C ASP A 117 1.69 -1.57 -36.30
N GLU A 118 0.58 -2.28 -36.11
CA GLU A 118 -0.12 -2.91 -37.24
C GLU A 118 -1.01 -1.85 -37.89
N SER A 119 -0.42 -1.06 -38.80
CA SER A 119 -1.18 -0.34 -39.81
C SER A 119 -0.46 -0.40 -41.17
N GLY A 120 -1.15 -0.91 -42.18
CA GLY A 120 -0.85 -0.57 -43.59
C GLY A 120 -0.43 -1.72 -44.52
N SER A 121 -1.43 -2.21 -45.26
CA SER A 121 -1.45 -2.30 -46.74
C SER A 121 -0.36 -3.07 -47.49
N ALA A 122 -0.78 -4.16 -48.15
CA ALA A 122 -0.10 -4.75 -49.30
C ALA A 122 -0.66 -4.17 -50.63
N PRO A 123 0.22 -3.81 -51.57
CA PRO A 123 0.04 -4.10 -53.00
C PRO A 123 1.30 -4.80 -53.54
N SER A 124 1.31 -5.63 -54.59
CA SER A 124 0.43 -5.82 -55.75
C SER A 124 0.44 -7.30 -56.16
#